data_AF-A0A529MD68-F1
#
_entry.id   AF-A0A529MD68-F1
#
_cell.length_a   1.000
_cell.length_b   1.000
_cell.length_c   1.000
_cell.angle_alpha   90.00
_cell.angle_beta   90.00
_cell.angle_gamma   90.00
#
_symmetry.space_group_name_H-M   'P 1'
#
loop_
_entity.id
_entity.type
_entity.pdbx_description
1 polymer ?
#
loop_
_entity_poly.entity_id
_entity_poly.type
_entity_poly.pdbx_seq_one_letter_code
_entity_poly.pdbx_strand_id
1 'polypeptide(L)' 'VVQDVPPQDVISRDNVSVKVNAVLYFRIVDAERAIIQVEDFMAATNQLAQTTLRSVLGKHELDEMLAER' A
#
# COMPACT_ATOMS: atom_id res chain seq x y z
N VAL A 1 15.33 -1.40 -2.08
CA VAL A 1 14.63 -0.71 -3.18
C VAL A 1 13.63 0.23 -2.55
N VAL A 2 13.51 1.43 -3.10
CA VAL A 2 12.48 2.41 -2.73
C VAL A 2 11.49 2.47 -3.89
N GLN A 3 10.20 2.36 -3.59
CA GLN A 3 9.15 2.36 -4.61
C GLN A 3 7.95 3.17 -4.12
N ASP A 4 7.48 4.08 -4.96
CA ASP A 4 6.31 4.89 -4.68
C ASP A 4 5.03 4.13 -5.02
N VAL A 5 4.06 4.19 -4.10
CA VAL A 5 2.71 3.69 -4.33
C VAL A 5 1.88 4.81 -4.94
N PRO A 6 1.21 4.58 -6.09
CA PRO A 6 0.39 5.61 -6.71
C PRO A 6 -0.73 6.05 -5.77
N PRO A 7 -1.09 7.36 -5.76
CA PRO A 7 -2.12 7.88 -4.89
C PRO A 7 -3.44 7.11 -5.01
N GLN A 8 -4.08 6.84 -3.87
CA GLN A 8 -5.35 6.14 -3.79
C GLN A 8 -6.43 7.11 -3.30
N ASP A 9 -7.55 7.17 -4.03
CA ASP A 9 -8.77 7.81 -3.55
C ASP A 9 -9.57 6.77 -2.74
N VAL A 10 -9.77 7.04 -1.45
CA VAL A 10 -10.43 6.13 -0.52
C VAL A 10 -11.50 6.89 0.27
N ILE A 11 -12.58 6.20 0.62
CA ILE A 11 -13.59 6.70 1.55
C ILE A 11 -13.30 6.04 2.90
N SER A 12 -13.06 6.84 3.93
CA SER A 12 -12.85 6.39 5.30
C SER A 12 -14.16 5.88 5.93
N ARG A 13 -14.06 5.26 7.11
CA ARG A 13 -15.22 4.71 7.81
C ARG A 13 -16.28 5.76 8.19
N ASP A 14 -15.84 6.99 8.46
CA ASP A 14 -16.66 8.17 8.77
C ASP A 14 -17.16 8.90 7.51
N ASN A 15 -17.09 8.25 6.35
CA ASN A 15 -17.61 8.74 5.07
C ASN A 15 -16.91 10.03 4.57
N VAL A 16 -15.61 10.15 4.84
CA VAL A 16 -14.77 11.24 4.31
C VAL A 16 -13.95 10.73 3.13
N SER A 17 -13.95 11.48 2.03
CA SER A 17 -13.10 11.16 0.88
C SER A 17 -11.69 11.73 1.10
N VAL A 18 -10.69 10.85 1.03
CA VAL A 18 -9.29 11.21 1.21
C VAL A 18 -8.42 10.66 0.09
N LYS A 19 -7.37 11.41 -0.23
CA LYS A 19 -6.34 11.00 -1.19
C LYS A 19 -5.04 10.74 -0.46
N VAL A 20 -4.54 9.51 -0.52
CA VAL A 20 -3.38 9.07 0.25
C VAL A 20 -2.30 8.50 -0.67
N ASN A 21 -1.04 8.86 -0.41
CA ASN A 21 0.15 8.29 -1.04
C ASN A 21 1.02 7.58 0.01
N ALA A 22 1.91 6.69 -0.44
CA ALA A 22 2.81 5.94 0.43
C ALA A 22 4.12 5.59 -0.29
N VAL A 23 5.17 5.31 0.48
CA VAL A 23 6.48 4.87 -0.02
C VAL A 23 6.83 3.51 0.59
N LEU A 24 7.23 2.55 -0.24
CA LEU A 24 7.64 1.22 0.18
C LEU A 24 9.17 1.13 0.24
N TYR A 25 9.65 0.61 1.36
CA TYR A 25 11.06 0.23 1.54
C TYR A 25 11.13 -1.27 1.72
N PHE A 26 11.76 -1.97 0.78
CA PHE A 26 11.94 -3.40 0.87
C PHE A 26 13.25 -3.85 0.24
N ARG A 27 13.67 -5.07 0.60
CA ARG A 27 14.81 -5.75 -0.01
C ARG A 27 14.42 -7.20 -0.31
N ILE A 28 14.95 -7.73 -1.40
CA ILE A 28 14.78 -9.14 -1.75
C ILE A 28 15.62 -9.95 -0.75
N VAL A 29 14.97 -10.88 -0.05
CA VAL A 29 15.64 -11.82 0.87
C VAL A 29 16.02 -13.10 0.15
N ASP A 30 15.16 -13.54 -0.77
CA ASP A 30 15.32 -14.76 -1.58
C ASP A 30 15.06 -14.42 -3.05
N ALA A 31 16.11 -14.47 -3.86
CA ALA A 31 16.07 -14.10 -5.26
C ALA A 31 15.40 -15.16 -6.14
N GLU A 32 15.52 -16.45 -5.78
CA GLU A 32 14.90 -17.54 -6.54
C GLU A 32 13.38 -17.40 -6.48
N ARG A 33 12.84 -17.19 -5.28
CA ARG A 33 11.40 -16.99 -5.10
C ARG A 33 10.89 -15.72 -5.79
N ALA A 34 11.67 -14.64 -5.76
CA ALA A 34 11.30 -13.38 -6.39
C ALA A 34 11.17 -13.47 -7.91
N ILE A 35 11.90 -14.39 -8.55
CA ILE A 35 11.89 -14.58 -10.02
C ILE A 35 10.91 -15.68 -10.45
N ILE A 36 10.81 -16.76 -9.67
CA ILE A 36 10.05 -17.95 -10.09
C ILE A 36 8.58 -17.86 -9.69
N GLN A 37 8.26 -17.27 -8.52
CA GLN A 37 6.88 -17.32 -8.01
C GLN A 37 5.96 -16.26 -8.63
N VAL A 38 6.52 -15.21 -9.22
CA VAL A 38 5.78 -14.09 -9.80
C VAL A 38 6.53 -13.59 -11.03
N GLU A 39 5.81 -13.34 -12.13
CA GLU A 39 6.37 -12.80 -13.38
C GLU A 39 7.10 -11.46 -13.17
N ASP A 40 6.47 -10.56 -12.43
CA ASP A 40 7.05 -9.29 -12.00
C ASP A 40 6.74 -9.04 -10.51
N PHE A 41 7.73 -9.31 -9.66
CA PHE A 41 7.60 -9.10 -8.21
C PHE A 41 7.45 -7.62 -7.84
N MET A 42 7.99 -6.68 -8.63
CA MET A 42 7.85 -5.24 -8.37
C MET A 42 6.41 -4.81 -8.58
N ALA A 43 5.80 -5.23 -9.69
CA ALA A 43 4.40 -4.96 -9.99
C ALA A 43 3.46 -5.61 -8.98
N ALA A 44 3.67 -6.89 -8.65
CA ALA A 44 2.85 -7.61 -7.68
C ALA A 44 2.94 -6.99 -6.27
N THR A 45 4.14 -6.62 -5.83
CA THR A 45 4.35 -5.95 -4.54
C THR A 45 3.63 -4.59 -4.52
N ASN A 46 3.69 -3.83 -5.61
CA ASN A 46 2.96 -2.56 -5.73
C ASN A 46 1.44 -2.73 -5.69
N GLN A 47 0.90 -3.75 -6.36
CA GLN A 47 -0.54 -4.03 -6.35
C GLN A 47 -1.02 -4.48 -4.96
N LEU A 48 -0.23 -5.32 -4.29
CA LEU A 48 -0.49 -5.75 -2.93
C LEU A 48 -0.51 -4.54 -1.99
N ALA A 49 0.50 -3.68 -2.06
CA ALA A 49 0.56 -2.47 -1.24
C ALA A 49 -0.65 -1.55 -1.45
N GLN A 50 -1.09 -1.33 -2.69
CA GLN A 50 -2.32 -0.55 -2.97
C GLN A 50 -3.56 -1.18 -2.35
N THR A 51 -3.70 -2.51 -2.49
CA THR A 51 -4.84 -3.25 -1.95
C THR A 51 -4.86 -3.21 -0.43
N THR A 52 -3.71 -3.39 0.22
CA THR A 52 -3.55 -3.30 1.67
C THR A 52 -3.83 -1.89 2.16
N LEU A 53 -3.26 -0.86 1.51
CA LEU A 53 -3.49 0.53 1.86
C LEU A 53 -4.99 0.87 1.79
N ARG A 54 -5.67 0.50 0.70
CA ARG A 54 -7.12 0.70 0.57
C ARG A 54 -7.92 -0.04 1.65
N SER A 55 -7.55 -1.27 1.98
CA SER A 55 -8.26 -2.09 2.97
C SER A 55 -8.11 -1.56 4.39
N VAL A 56 -6.92 -1.09 4.76
CA VAL A 56 -6.66 -0.50 6.08
C VAL A 56 -7.38 0.84 6.17
N LEU A 57 -7.19 1.73 5.18
CA LEU A 57 -7.81 3.06 5.22
C LEU A 57 -9.35 3.00 5.22
N GLY A 58 -9.98 2.02 4.56
CA GLY A 58 -11.43 1.86 4.62
C GLY A 58 -11.98 1.42 5.99
N LYS A 59 -11.14 0.95 6.91
CA LYS A 59 -11.56 0.45 8.24
C LYS A 59 -11.38 1.46 9.37
N HIS A 60 -10.51 2.45 9.18
CA HIS A 60 -10.20 3.48 10.18
C HIS A 60 -10.96 4.77 9.90
N GLU A 61 -11.15 5.57 10.95
CA GLU A 61 -11.70 6.93 10.85
C GLU A 61 -10.58 7.91 10.48
N LEU A 62 -10.92 9.04 9.84
CA LEU A 62 -9.92 10.02 9.41
C LEU A 62 -9.09 10.56 10.59
N ASP A 63 -9.73 10.81 11.73
CA ASP A 63 -9.07 11.38 12.90
C ASP A 63 -8.00 10.45 13.49
N GLU A 64 -8.30 9.15 13.55
CA GLU A 64 -7.36 8.10 13.97
C GLU A 64 -6.13 8.07 13.05
N MET A 65 -6.33 8.14 11.72
CA MET A 65 -5.24 8.16 10.75
C MET A 65 -4.33 9.39 10.87
N LEU A 66 -4.87 10.53 11.29
CA LEU A 66 -4.10 11.76 11.48
C LEU A 66 -3.35 11.76 12.81
N ALA A 67 -3.92 11.14 13.84
CA ALA A 67 -3.32 11.01 15.17
C ALA A 67 -2.16 9.99 15.20
N GLU A 68 -2.22 8.94 14.39
CA GLU A 68 -1.20 7.87 14.31
C GLU A 68 -0.06 8.15 13.31
N ARG A 69 0.03 9.37 12.76
CA ARG A 69 1.09 9.77 11.81
C ARG A 69 2.44 10.04 12.45
#